data_AF-A0A068WK02-F1
#
_entry.id   AF-A0A068WK02-F1
#
_cell.length_a   1.000
_cell.length_b   1.000
_cell.length_c   1.000
_cell.angle_alpha   90.00
_cell.angle_beta   90.00
_cell.angle_gamma   90.00
#
_symmetry.space_group_name_H-M   'P 1'
#
loop_
_entity.id
_entity.type
_entity.pdbx_description
1 polymer ?
#
loop_
_entity_poly.entity_id
_entity_poly.type
_entity_poly.pdbx_seq_one_letter_code
_entity_poly.pdbx_strand_id
1 'polypeptide(L)'
;MIRLEIVNLDRILVYLIFRLASPAIFFPTFCETKPIQTSLPPPSKLPSILSIAQLQLDSTSSLLSQLLLDLEHHVANLVHLESHQHQLLQLYSTQPNNPTLDDELTRLRNEWNACVVRCVDLEYCIDIAVATLKHSLDLAILLTPLFSSSEELSMCDRGGATLLLFEKTFENLKHQRARLVDVWSHHLSEHIHSLSTE
;
A
#
# COMPACT_ATOMS: atom_id res chain seq x y z
N MET A 1 -11.45 20.73 -38.18
CA MET A 1 -10.84 21.87 -37.47
C MET A 1 -11.32 21.83 -36.03
N ILE A 2 -10.48 21.34 -35.14
CA ILE A 2 -10.75 21.18 -33.70
C ILE A 2 -10.38 22.50 -33.00
N ARG A 3 -11.24 22.99 -32.11
CA ARG A 3 -10.86 23.68 -30.86
C ARG A 3 -12.13 23.92 -30.03
N LEU A 4 -12.35 23.05 -29.05
CA LEU A 4 -13.09 23.37 -27.84
C LEU A 4 -12.04 23.43 -26.72
N GLU A 5 -11.72 24.65 -26.30
CA GLU A 5 -11.05 24.88 -25.02
C GLU A 5 -11.89 25.89 -24.23
N ILE A 6 -11.75 25.80 -22.90
CA ILE A 6 -12.43 26.53 -21.83
C ILE A 6 -13.63 25.75 -21.24
N VAL A 7 -13.29 24.77 -20.39
CA VAL A 7 -13.89 24.71 -19.06
C VAL A 7 -12.77 24.50 -18.05
N ASN A 8 -12.45 25.57 -17.33
CA ASN A 8 -11.62 25.59 -16.15
C ASN A 8 -12.58 25.86 -14.99
N LEU A 9 -12.77 24.90 -14.07
CA LEU A 9 -13.09 25.14 -12.66
C LEU A 9 -13.17 23.90 -11.72
N ASP A 10 -12.87 22.67 -12.17
CA ASP A 10 -13.04 21.48 -11.28
C ASP A 10 -11.76 21.02 -10.54
N ARG A 11 -10.61 21.68 -10.75
CA ARG A 11 -9.34 21.26 -10.14
C ARG A 11 -9.05 21.78 -8.74
N ILE A 12 -9.98 22.50 -8.10
CA ILE A 12 -9.78 23.07 -6.75
C ILE A 12 -10.77 22.51 -5.71
N LEU A 13 -11.71 21.62 -6.10
CA LEU A 13 -12.75 21.13 -5.18
C LEU A 13 -12.61 19.68 -4.70
N VAL A 14 -11.48 19.01 -4.92
CA VAL A 14 -11.25 17.64 -4.40
C VAL A 14 -10.35 17.64 -3.15
N TYR A 15 -9.88 18.81 -2.70
CA TYR A 15 -9.04 18.94 -1.51
C TYR A 15 -9.79 19.15 -0.19
N LEU A 16 -11.12 19.16 -0.20
CA LEU A 16 -11.91 19.37 1.02
C LEU A 16 -13.13 18.46 1.01
N ILE A 17 -13.36 17.80 2.14
CA ILE A 17 -14.46 16.87 2.46
C ILE A 17 -14.13 15.39 2.19
N PHE A 18 -13.12 14.87 2.86
CA PHE A 18 -13.32 13.62 3.61
C PHE A 18 -12.78 13.83 5.02
N ARG A 19 -13.71 14.06 5.96
CA ARG A 19 -13.37 13.95 7.39
C ARG A 19 -12.79 12.55 7.61
N LEU A 20 -11.62 12.53 8.23
CA LEU A 20 -10.99 11.39 8.88
C LEU A 20 -12.05 10.48 9.52
N ALA A 21 -12.37 9.38 8.86
CA ALA A 21 -12.79 8.18 9.53
C ALA A 21 -11.64 7.20 9.33
N SER A 22 -10.76 7.10 10.33
CA SER A 22 -9.90 5.92 10.45
C SER A 22 -10.79 4.70 10.24
N PRO A 23 -10.38 3.68 9.48
CA PRO A 23 -10.96 2.37 9.60
C PRO A 23 -10.54 1.83 10.97
N ALA A 24 -11.22 2.30 12.03
CA ALA A 24 -11.27 1.60 13.27
C ALA A 24 -11.99 0.30 12.95
N ILE A 25 -11.26 -0.81 13.03
CA ILE A 25 -11.89 -2.12 13.19
C ILE A 25 -12.71 -1.98 14.49
N PHE A 26 -14.02 -1.79 14.33
CA PHE A 26 -14.94 -1.64 15.44
C PHE A 26 -14.91 -2.91 16.28
N PHE A 27 -14.31 -2.82 17.47
CA PHE A 27 -14.69 -3.72 18.54
C PHE A 27 -16.01 -3.25 19.13
N PRO A 28 -16.91 -4.16 19.55
CA PRO A 28 -18.03 -3.78 20.37
C PRO A 28 -17.48 -3.14 21.65
N THR A 29 -17.58 -1.82 21.75
CA THR A 29 -17.43 -1.11 23.02
C THR A 29 -18.50 -1.66 23.94
N PHE A 30 -18.12 -2.46 24.93
CA PHE A 30 -18.98 -2.81 26.05
C PHE A 30 -19.19 -1.55 26.90
N CYS A 31 -20.11 -0.69 26.45
CA CYS A 31 -20.63 0.41 27.25
C CYS A 31 -21.71 -0.15 28.17
N GLU A 32 -21.29 -0.73 29.30
CA GLU A 32 -22.21 -1.10 30.37
C GLU A 32 -22.52 0.16 31.18
N THR A 33 -23.61 0.85 30.83
CA THR A 33 -24.06 2.04 31.56
C THR A 33 -24.92 1.66 32.77
N LYS A 34 -24.35 1.88 33.96
CA LYS A 34 -24.94 2.16 35.31
C LYS A 34 -25.06 0.98 36.30
N PRO A 35 -25.08 1.23 37.63
CA PRO A 35 -24.50 2.34 38.42
C PRO A 35 -23.48 1.83 39.47
N ILE A 36 -22.75 2.78 40.07
CA ILE A 36 -21.69 2.61 41.08
C ILE A 36 -22.02 1.52 42.12
N GLN A 37 -21.30 0.41 42.07
CA GLN A 37 -21.02 -0.44 43.23
C GLN A 37 -19.49 -0.59 43.33
N THR A 38 -18.96 -0.21 44.49
CA THR A 38 -17.54 -0.25 44.88
C THR A 38 -17.04 -1.68 45.06
N SER A 39 -17.07 -2.48 44.00
CA SER A 39 -16.35 -3.75 43.92
C SER A 39 -15.48 -3.72 42.68
N LEU A 40 -14.17 -3.86 42.88
CA LEU A 40 -13.20 -4.14 41.83
C LEU A 40 -13.81 -5.20 40.88
N PRO A 41 -13.79 -5.00 39.54
CA PRO A 41 -14.33 -6.00 38.64
C PRO A 41 -13.65 -7.35 38.89
N PRO A 42 -14.39 -8.48 38.84
CA PRO A 42 -13.80 -9.79 39.08
C PRO A 42 -12.68 -10.04 38.05
N PRO A 43 -11.57 -10.70 38.43
CA PRO A 43 -10.37 -10.85 37.61
C PRO A 43 -10.52 -11.71 36.33
N SER A 44 -11.74 -12.09 35.94
CA SER A 44 -12.01 -13.06 34.87
C SER A 44 -11.98 -12.50 33.44
N LYS A 45 -12.01 -11.17 33.24
CA LYS A 45 -12.00 -10.54 31.90
C LYS A 45 -10.59 -10.14 31.41
N LEU A 46 -9.60 -10.09 32.30
CA LEU A 46 -8.22 -9.71 31.96
C LEU A 46 -7.58 -10.63 30.89
N PRO A 47 -7.73 -11.97 30.97
CA PRO A 47 -7.17 -12.89 29.98
C PRO A 47 -7.74 -12.65 28.57
N SER A 48 -9.02 -12.27 28.47
CA SER A 48 -9.66 -12.01 27.18
C SER A 48 -9.10 -10.78 26.45
N ILE A 49 -8.69 -9.74 27.18
CA ILE A 49 -8.15 -8.51 26.58
C ILE A 49 -6.75 -8.77 26.00
N LEU A 50 -5.92 -9.54 26.72
CA LEU A 50 -4.58 -9.93 26.28
C LEU A 50 -4.65 -10.80 25.02
N SER A 51 -5.54 -11.80 25.00
CA SER A 51 -5.75 -12.64 23.81
C SER A 51 -6.25 -11.85 22.60
N ILE A 52 -7.10 -10.84 22.81
CA ILE A 52 -7.57 -9.98 21.71
C ILE A 52 -6.42 -9.14 21.15
N ALA A 53 -5.59 -8.51 21.99
CA ALA A 53 -4.45 -7.72 21.54
C ALA A 53 -3.45 -8.57 20.73
N GLN A 54 -3.20 -9.81 21.18
CA GLN A 54 -2.36 -10.76 20.45
C GLN A 54 -2.96 -11.12 19.08
N LEU A 55 -4.24 -11.48 19.04
CA LEU A 55 -4.94 -11.78 17.79
C LEU A 55 -4.92 -10.59 16.82
N GLN A 56 -5.03 -9.36 17.31
CA GLN A 56 -4.92 -8.16 16.48
C GLN A 56 -3.53 -8.01 15.87
N LEU A 57 -2.47 -8.19 16.65
CA LEU A 57 -1.09 -8.14 16.15
C LEU A 57 -0.84 -9.22 15.09
N ASP A 58 -1.24 -10.45 15.37
CA ASP A 58 -1.02 -11.59 14.47
C ASP A 58 -1.81 -11.43 13.16
N SER A 59 -3.09 -11.05 13.24
CA SER A 59 -3.94 -10.87 12.07
C SER A 59 -3.49 -9.69 11.20
N THR A 60 -3.14 -8.55 11.81
CA THR A 60 -2.66 -7.38 11.09
C THR A 60 -1.32 -7.66 10.42
N SER A 61 -0.40 -8.37 11.11
CA SER A 61 0.90 -8.76 10.54
C SER A 61 0.74 -9.72 9.36
N SER A 62 -0.17 -10.68 9.45
CA SER A 62 -0.48 -11.62 8.37
C SER A 62 -1.05 -10.89 7.15
N LEU A 63 -2.03 -10.02 7.34
CA LEU A 63 -2.61 -9.21 6.27
C LEU A 63 -1.55 -8.34 5.58
N LEU A 64 -0.71 -7.67 6.37
CA LEU A 64 0.34 -6.81 5.86
C LEU A 64 1.39 -7.61 5.07
N SER A 65 1.72 -8.83 5.52
CA SER A 65 2.60 -9.73 4.77
C SER A 65 2.04 -10.05 3.39
N GLN A 66 0.74 -10.38 3.31
CA GLN A 66 0.10 -10.70 2.03
C GLN A 66 0.07 -9.48 1.10
N LEU A 67 -0.28 -8.29 1.62
CA LEU A 67 -0.30 -7.07 0.82
C LEU A 67 1.09 -6.72 0.27
N LEU A 68 2.15 -6.93 1.06
CA LEU A 68 3.52 -6.71 0.61
C LEU A 68 3.94 -7.69 -0.49
N LEU A 69 3.58 -8.96 -0.38
CA LEU A 69 3.83 -9.96 -1.44
C LEU A 69 3.09 -9.60 -2.73
N ASP A 70 1.84 -9.15 -2.63
CA ASP A 70 1.06 -8.71 -3.78
C ASP A 70 1.71 -7.48 -4.45
N LEU A 71 2.19 -6.51 -3.65
CA LEU A 71 2.90 -5.34 -4.18
C LEU A 71 4.21 -5.75 -4.85
N GLU A 72 5.00 -6.62 -4.22
CA GLU A 72 6.24 -7.15 -4.79
C GLU A 72 6.00 -7.83 -6.14
N HIS A 73 4.94 -8.63 -6.25
CA HIS A 73 4.54 -9.26 -7.51
C HIS A 73 4.24 -8.22 -8.61
N HIS A 74 3.47 -7.18 -8.28
CA HIS A 74 3.17 -6.14 -9.26
C HIS A 74 4.38 -5.28 -9.63
N VAL A 75 5.28 -5.00 -8.69
CA VAL A 75 6.56 -4.31 -8.97
C VAL A 75 7.42 -5.16 -9.90
N ALA A 76 7.52 -6.47 -9.68
CA ALA A 76 8.22 -7.38 -10.59
C ALA A 76 7.58 -7.38 -11.99
N ASN A 77 6.24 -7.35 -12.07
CA ASN A 77 5.55 -7.23 -13.36
C ASN A 77 5.87 -5.91 -14.07
N LEU A 78 5.98 -4.79 -13.35
CA LEU A 78 6.41 -3.52 -13.94
C LEU A 78 7.83 -3.61 -14.53
N VAL A 79 8.76 -4.32 -13.90
CA VAL A 79 10.10 -4.57 -14.47
C VAL A 79 10.00 -5.28 -15.82
N HIS A 80 9.14 -6.30 -15.93
CA HIS A 80 8.93 -7.02 -17.18
C HIS A 80 8.30 -6.13 -18.27
N LEU A 81 7.28 -5.35 -17.91
CA LEU A 81 6.61 -4.45 -18.85
C LEU A 81 7.55 -3.35 -19.35
N GLU A 82 8.37 -2.78 -18.47
CA GLU A 82 9.40 -1.78 -18.82
C GLU A 82 10.43 -2.35 -19.81
N SER A 83 10.98 -3.53 -19.51
CA SER A 83 11.92 -4.19 -20.43
C SER A 83 11.28 -4.49 -21.78
N HIS A 84 10.01 -4.91 -21.81
CA HIS A 84 9.28 -5.20 -23.04
C HIS A 84 9.04 -3.92 -23.85
N GLN A 85 8.73 -2.81 -23.17
CA GLN A 85 8.58 -1.50 -23.82
C GLN A 85 9.86 -1.09 -24.52
N HIS A 86 11.00 -1.17 -23.83
CA HIS A 86 12.29 -0.79 -24.39
C HIS A 86 12.58 -1.58 -25.68
N GLN A 87 12.31 -2.89 -25.67
CA GLN A 87 12.47 -3.76 -26.86
C GLN A 87 11.52 -3.37 -27.99
N LEU A 88 10.24 -3.11 -27.71
CA LEU A 88 9.27 -2.69 -28.74
C LEU A 88 9.64 -1.34 -29.35
N LEU A 89 10.11 -0.37 -28.56
CA LEU A 89 10.54 0.93 -29.06
C LEU A 89 11.77 0.81 -29.97
N GLN A 90 12.72 -0.09 -29.64
CA GLN A 90 13.85 -0.40 -30.53
C GLN A 90 13.37 -1.02 -31.85
N LEU A 91 12.44 -1.97 -31.81
CA LEU A 91 11.88 -2.57 -33.02
C LEU A 91 11.15 -1.53 -33.87
N TYR A 92 10.37 -0.65 -33.24
CA TYR A 92 9.63 0.42 -33.91
C TYR A 92 10.54 1.35 -34.70
N SER A 93 11.71 1.70 -34.14
CA SER A 93 12.70 2.53 -34.84
C SER A 93 13.22 1.88 -36.14
N THR A 94 13.25 0.55 -36.21
CA THR A 94 13.70 -0.18 -37.42
C THR A 94 12.57 -0.49 -38.41
N GLN A 95 11.31 -0.46 -37.96
CA GLN A 95 10.13 -0.80 -38.75
C GLN A 95 9.01 0.23 -38.53
N PRO A 96 9.24 1.51 -38.87
CA PRO A 96 8.22 2.54 -38.71
C PRO A 96 7.02 2.21 -39.61
N ASN A 97 5.81 2.37 -39.09
CA ASN A 97 4.51 2.05 -39.72
C ASN A 97 4.11 0.56 -39.73
N ASN A 98 4.64 -0.26 -38.82
CA ASN A 98 4.09 -1.59 -38.60
C ASN A 98 2.86 -1.53 -37.67
N PRO A 99 1.62 -1.73 -38.18
CA PRO A 99 0.41 -1.60 -37.37
C PRO A 99 0.35 -2.61 -36.22
N THR A 100 1.01 -3.76 -36.34
CA THR A 100 1.03 -4.73 -35.23
C THR A 100 1.85 -4.21 -34.06
N LEU A 101 2.92 -3.44 -34.32
CA LEU A 101 3.72 -2.83 -33.25
C LEU A 101 2.96 -1.68 -32.58
N ASP A 102 2.18 -0.90 -33.33
CA ASP A 102 1.30 0.14 -32.77
C ASP A 102 0.25 -0.45 -31.82
N ASP A 103 -0.39 -1.56 -32.22
CA ASP A 103 -1.34 -2.29 -31.40
C ASP A 103 -0.68 -2.86 -30.13
N GLU A 104 0.52 -3.44 -30.25
CA GLU A 104 1.27 -3.98 -29.12
C GLU A 104 1.73 -2.91 -28.13
N LEU A 105 2.24 -1.77 -28.61
CA LEU A 105 2.60 -0.62 -27.78
C LEU A 105 1.38 -0.07 -27.04
N THR A 106 0.23 -0.02 -27.70
CA THR A 106 -1.03 0.40 -27.09
C THR A 106 -1.47 -0.57 -26.00
N ARG A 107 -1.43 -1.88 -26.27
CA ARG A 107 -1.73 -2.91 -25.28
C ARG A 107 -0.78 -2.81 -24.08
N LEU A 108 0.52 -2.71 -24.33
CA LEU A 108 1.54 -2.63 -23.29
C LEU A 108 1.34 -1.39 -22.40
N ARG A 109 1.00 -0.23 -23.00
CA ARG A 109 0.68 0.98 -22.26
C ARG A 109 -0.54 0.80 -21.35
N ASN A 110 -1.57 0.10 -21.82
CA ASN A 110 -2.75 -0.17 -21.01
C ASN A 110 -2.43 -1.12 -19.84
N GLU A 111 -1.64 -2.17 -20.08
CA GLU A 111 -1.16 -3.09 -19.05
C GLU A 111 -0.29 -2.39 -18.01
N TRP A 112 0.63 -1.53 -18.46
CA TRP A 112 1.45 -0.67 -17.60
C TRP A 112 0.59 0.20 -16.69
N ASN A 113 -0.35 0.96 -17.28
CA ASN A 113 -1.23 1.85 -16.51
C ASN A 113 -2.05 1.08 -15.46
N ALA A 114 -2.62 -0.07 -15.85
CA ALA A 114 -3.37 -0.91 -14.92
C ALA A 114 -2.49 -1.42 -13.77
N CYS A 115 -1.26 -1.85 -14.06
CA CYS A 115 -0.32 -2.33 -13.06
C CYS A 115 0.14 -1.20 -12.12
N VAL A 116 0.40 0.01 -12.63
CA VAL A 116 0.77 1.17 -11.83
C VAL A 116 -0.36 1.57 -10.88
N VAL A 117 -1.60 1.66 -11.39
CA VAL A 117 -2.77 1.96 -10.54
C VAL A 117 -2.91 0.93 -9.43
N ARG A 118 -2.76 -0.36 -9.76
CA ARG A 118 -2.85 -1.42 -8.75
C ARG A 118 -1.75 -1.31 -7.69
N CYS A 119 -0.52 -0.95 -8.08
CA CYS A 119 0.54 -0.70 -7.11
C CYS A 119 0.18 0.46 -6.17
N VAL A 120 -0.37 1.56 -6.69
CA VAL A 120 -0.79 2.72 -5.87
C VAL A 120 -1.89 2.34 -4.88
N ASP A 121 -2.89 1.57 -5.32
CA ASP A 121 -3.94 1.07 -4.44
C ASP A 121 -3.39 0.18 -3.32
N LEU A 122 -2.46 -0.71 -3.65
CA LEU A 122 -1.75 -1.54 -2.68
C LEU A 122 -0.91 -0.72 -1.71
N GLU A 123 -0.16 0.27 -2.20
CA GLU A 123 0.62 1.20 -1.37
C GLU A 123 -0.27 1.88 -0.33
N TYR A 124 -1.43 2.39 -0.75
CA TYR A 124 -2.40 2.99 0.17
C TYR A 124 -2.92 1.99 1.22
N CYS A 125 -3.23 0.75 0.82
CA CYS A 125 -3.70 -0.27 1.73
C CYS A 125 -2.62 -0.68 2.75
N ILE A 126 -1.36 -0.75 2.29
CA ILE A 126 -0.20 -1.07 3.13
C ILE A 126 0.07 0.05 4.12
N ASP A 127 0.02 1.32 3.71
CA ASP A 127 0.16 2.48 4.61
C ASP A 127 -0.84 2.40 5.78
N ILE A 128 -2.11 2.08 5.47
CA ILE A 128 -3.14 1.90 6.50
C ILE A 128 -2.87 0.69 7.38
N ALA A 129 -2.45 -0.44 6.80
CA ALA A 129 -2.15 -1.66 7.55
C ALA A 129 -0.94 -1.47 8.49
N VAL A 130 0.10 -0.77 8.05
CA VAL A 130 1.26 -0.38 8.87
C VAL A 130 0.82 0.51 10.03
N ALA A 131 0.00 1.53 9.78
CA ALA A 131 -0.54 2.39 10.83
C ALA A 131 -1.40 1.60 11.84
N THR A 132 -2.19 0.65 11.34
CA THR A 132 -3.02 -0.23 12.17
C THR A 132 -2.16 -1.14 13.04
N LEU A 133 -1.06 -1.68 12.49
CA LEU A 133 -0.12 -2.51 13.24
C LEU A 133 0.59 -1.70 14.32
N LYS A 134 1.01 -0.45 14.04
CA LYS A 134 1.55 0.48 15.03
C LYS A 134 0.59 0.68 16.19
N HIS A 135 -0.67 1.01 15.91
CA HIS A 135 -1.67 1.20 16.95
C HIS A 135 -1.96 -0.07 17.75
N SER A 136 -1.95 -1.23 17.10
CA SER A 136 -2.09 -2.53 17.78
C SER A 136 -0.91 -2.80 18.72
N LEU A 137 0.29 -2.39 18.31
CA LEU A 137 1.50 -2.50 19.12
C LEU A 137 1.48 -1.52 20.29
N ASP A 138 1.06 -0.28 20.07
CA ASP A 138 0.86 0.73 21.13
C ASP A 138 -0.11 0.20 22.20
N LEU A 139 -1.22 -0.41 21.77
CA LEU A 139 -2.18 -1.03 22.67
C LEU A 139 -1.56 -2.18 23.46
N ALA A 140 -0.80 -3.06 22.82
CA ALA A 140 -0.11 -4.16 23.49
C ALA A 140 0.91 -3.66 24.53
N ILE A 141 1.64 -2.57 24.22
CA ILE A 141 2.56 -1.93 25.16
C ILE A 141 1.80 -1.36 26.37
N LEU A 142 0.64 -0.71 26.17
CA LEU A 142 -0.19 -0.21 27.27
C LEU A 142 -0.72 -1.34 28.18
N LEU A 143 -0.92 -2.53 27.62
CA LEU A 143 -1.35 -3.72 28.36
C LEU A 143 -0.19 -4.47 29.06
N THR A 144 1.06 -4.08 28.80
CA THR A 144 2.25 -4.76 29.35
C THR A 144 2.25 -4.94 30.87
N PRO A 145 1.78 -3.98 31.70
CA PRO A 145 1.68 -4.19 33.15
C PRO A 145 0.76 -5.32 33.59
N LEU A 146 -0.12 -5.80 32.70
CA LEU A 146 -1.04 -6.91 32.94
C LEU A 146 -0.47 -8.26 32.50
N PHE A 147 0.67 -8.27 31.81
CA PHE A 147 1.32 -9.49 31.37
C PHE A 147 1.86 -10.26 32.58
N SER A 148 1.62 -11.56 32.60
CA SER A 148 1.99 -12.46 33.68
C SER A 148 3.15 -13.38 33.28
N SER A 149 3.56 -13.37 32.00
CA SER A 149 4.57 -14.26 31.45
C SER A 149 5.59 -13.51 30.57
N SER A 150 6.79 -14.09 30.46
CA SER A 150 7.82 -13.62 29.54
C SER A 150 7.42 -13.76 28.07
N GLU A 151 6.50 -14.68 27.75
CA GLU A 151 6.02 -14.91 26.38
C GLU A 151 5.15 -13.75 25.90
N GLU A 152 4.28 -13.22 26.76
CA GLU A 152 3.45 -12.04 26.48
C GLU A 152 4.32 -10.78 26.28
N LEU A 153 5.39 -10.62 27.05
CA LEU A 153 6.37 -9.53 26.85
C LEU A 153 7.06 -9.65 25.49
N SER A 154 7.49 -10.86 25.12
CA SER A 154 8.17 -11.12 23.84
C SER A 154 7.28 -10.86 22.61
N MET A 155 5.95 -10.86 22.78
CA MET A 155 5.00 -10.51 21.71
C MET A 155 5.20 -9.07 21.23
N CYS A 156 5.41 -8.13 22.15
CA CYS A 156 5.65 -6.72 21.80
C CYS A 156 6.97 -6.57 21.05
N ASP A 157 8.04 -7.25 21.51
CA ASP A 157 9.34 -7.23 20.85
C ASP A 157 9.28 -7.80 19.44
N ARG A 158 8.62 -8.95 19.27
CA ARG A 158 8.41 -9.58 17.96
C ARG A 158 7.57 -8.71 17.03
N GLY A 159 6.49 -8.12 17.55
CA GLY A 159 5.64 -7.21 16.79
C GLY A 159 6.39 -5.97 16.33
N GLY A 160 7.23 -5.40 17.19
CA GLY A 160 8.09 -4.26 16.86
C GLY A 160 9.13 -4.57 15.79
N ALA A 161 9.83 -5.69 15.92
CA ALA A 161 10.80 -6.13 14.91
C ALA A 161 10.13 -6.42 13.56
N THR A 162 8.95 -7.03 13.58
CA THR A 162 8.14 -7.34 12.39
C THR A 162 7.66 -6.07 11.70
N LEU A 163 7.17 -5.09 12.46
CA LEU A 163 6.78 -3.78 11.94
C LEU A 163 7.95 -3.09 11.21
N LEU A 164 9.13 -3.02 11.83
CA LEU A 164 10.31 -2.40 11.21
C LEU A 164 10.71 -3.09 9.90
N LEU A 165 10.61 -4.43 9.84
CA LEU A 165 10.86 -5.18 8.62
C LEU A 165 9.86 -4.82 7.53
N PHE A 166 8.56 -4.77 7.87
CA PHE A 166 7.52 -4.42 6.91
C PHE A 166 7.67 -3.00 6.38
N GLU A 167 7.94 -2.01 7.24
CA GLU A 167 8.19 -0.64 6.83
C GLU A 167 9.37 -0.53 5.87
N LYS A 168 10.48 -1.21 6.19
CA LYS A 168 11.68 -1.21 5.33
C LYS A 168 11.40 -1.86 3.98
N THR A 169 10.73 -3.00 3.95
CA THR A 169 10.36 -3.70 2.71
C THR A 169 9.43 -2.83 1.87
N PHE A 170 8.44 -2.21 2.52
CA PHE A 170 7.48 -1.35 1.85
C PHE A 170 8.14 -0.13 1.19
N GLU A 171 8.98 0.59 1.93
CA GLU A 171 9.70 1.75 1.39
C GLU A 171 10.63 1.38 0.23
N ASN A 172 11.27 0.21 0.28
CA ASN A 172 12.07 -0.29 -0.83
C ASN A 172 11.22 -0.54 -2.08
N LEU A 173 10.07 -1.23 -1.93
CA LEU A 173 9.16 -1.49 -3.06
C LEU A 173 8.60 -0.20 -3.66
N LYS A 174 8.21 0.77 -2.82
CA LYS A 174 7.73 2.09 -3.23
C LYS A 174 8.80 2.86 -4.01
N HIS A 175 10.04 2.82 -3.54
CA HIS A 175 11.18 3.44 -4.23
C HIS A 175 11.46 2.76 -5.58
N GLN A 176 11.43 1.43 -5.64
CA GLN A 176 11.60 0.68 -6.89
C GLN A 176 10.51 1.00 -7.90
N ARG A 177 9.23 1.03 -7.48
CA ARG A 177 8.11 1.42 -8.34
C ARG A 177 8.29 2.84 -8.89
N ALA A 178 8.63 3.81 -8.03
CA ALA A 178 8.86 5.19 -8.46
C ALA A 178 9.97 5.27 -9.52
N ARG A 179 11.10 4.60 -9.28
CA ARG A 179 12.20 4.50 -10.25
C ARG A 179 11.75 3.90 -11.58
N LEU A 180 10.93 2.85 -11.58
CA LEU A 180 10.44 2.23 -12.81
C LEU A 180 9.56 3.18 -13.63
N VAL A 181 8.75 4.00 -12.98
CA VAL A 181 7.96 5.05 -13.65
C VAL A 181 8.86 6.09 -14.31
N ASP A 182 9.93 6.49 -13.64
CA ASP A 182 10.91 7.42 -14.21
C ASP A 182 11.63 6.82 -15.42
N VAL A 183 12.08 5.57 -15.32
CA VAL A 183 12.76 4.85 -16.42
C VAL A 183 11.84 4.69 -17.63
N TRP A 184 10.61 4.25 -17.42
CA TRP A 184 9.59 4.15 -18.48
C TRP A 184 9.40 5.49 -19.22
N SER A 185 9.31 6.58 -18.45
CA SER A 185 9.14 7.93 -19.00
C SER A 185 10.37 8.40 -19.75
N HIS A 186 11.57 8.03 -19.28
CA HIS A 186 12.83 8.33 -19.93
C HIS A 186 12.94 7.64 -21.29
N HIS A 187 12.70 6.32 -21.36
CA HIS A 187 12.74 5.57 -22.63
C HIS A 187 11.76 6.12 -23.68
N LEU A 188 10.55 6.52 -23.26
CA LEU A 188 9.62 7.20 -24.17
C LEU A 188 10.15 8.54 -24.67
N SER A 189 10.75 9.33 -23.78
CA SER A 189 11.30 10.65 -24.13
C SER A 189 12.46 10.51 -25.12
N GLU A 190 13.37 9.57 -24.88
CA GLU A 190 14.48 9.26 -25.80
C GLU A 190 13.97 8.87 -27.19
N HIS A 191 12.97 8.00 -27.26
CA HIS A 191 12.38 7.58 -28.53
C HIS A 191 11.71 8.74 -29.30
N ILE A 192 10.96 9.60 -28.59
CA ILE A 192 10.35 10.79 -29.21
C ILE A 192 11.42 11.75 -29.75
N HIS A 193 12.51 11.94 -29.00
CA HIS A 193 13.63 12.76 -29.46
C HIS A 193 14.33 12.18 -30.68
N SER A 194 14.55 10.86 -30.75
CA SER A 194 15.15 10.23 -31.93
C SER A 194 14.29 10.37 -33.17
N LEU A 195 12.96 10.28 -33.05
CA LEU A 195 12.02 10.49 -34.16
C LEU A 195 12.00 11.96 -34.65
N SER A 196 12.36 12.91 -33.80
CA SER A 196 12.36 14.34 -34.15
C SER A 196 13.63 14.79 -34.88
N THR A 197 14.67 13.94 -34.88
CA THR A 197 15.98 14.21 -35.49
C THR A 197 16.17 13.54 -36.86
N GLU A 198 15.22 12.70 -37.28
CA GLU A 198 15.13 12.09 -38.63
C GLU A 198 14.21 12.90 -39.55
#